data_AF-F8NLS8-F1
#
_entry.id   AF-F8NLS8-F1
#
_cell.length_a   1.000
_cell.length_b   1.000
_cell.length_c   1.000
_cell.angle_alpha   90.00
_cell.angle_beta   90.00
_cell.angle_gamma   90.00
#
_symmetry.space_group_name_H-M   'P 1'
#
loop_
_entity.id
_entity.type
_entity.pdbx_description
1 polymer ?
#
loop_
_entity_poly.entity_id
_entity_poly.type
_entity_poly.pdbx_seq_one_letter_code
_entity_poly.pdbx_strand_id
1 'polypeptide(L)'
;MKPCDDLQLYCIPPLPAIWTVPPALTTQLNLWAGQLYLPNYETYRRLCEFLGIRSKETRSAVTQSDGFIKPVDRPIDVRYFSSFHESPVPSLKALIGLRRKGMSFLPTHMGKLLQGRLLDESDFDA
;
A
#
# COMPACT_ATOMS: atom_id res chain seq x y z
N MET A 1 -1.77 -21.95 2.35
CA MET A 1 -1.97 -21.41 3.71
C MET A 1 -3.00 -20.29 3.62
N LYS A 2 -3.92 -20.21 4.59
CA LYS A 2 -4.81 -19.04 4.70
C LYS A 2 -3.98 -17.82 5.14
N PRO A 3 -4.29 -16.61 4.67
CA PRO A 3 -3.63 -15.40 5.15
C PRO A 3 -3.97 -15.15 6.63
N CYS A 4 -3.11 -14.38 7.31
CA CYS A 4 -3.10 -14.15 8.76
C CYS A 4 -3.26 -12.65 9.09
N ASP A 5 -3.92 -11.92 8.21
CA ASP A 5 -4.05 -10.47 8.21
C ASP A 5 -5.37 -9.97 8.83
N ASP A 6 -6.19 -10.90 9.35
CA ASP A 6 -7.39 -10.62 10.14
C ASP A 6 -7.08 -10.13 11.58
N LEU A 7 -5.82 -10.26 12.02
CA LEU A 7 -5.32 -9.89 13.35
C LEU A 7 -6.10 -10.53 14.52
N GLN A 8 -6.67 -11.72 14.31
CA GLN A 8 -7.44 -12.44 15.34
C GLN A 8 -6.61 -13.47 16.10
N LEU A 9 -5.37 -13.71 15.69
CA LEU A 9 -4.50 -14.69 16.34
C LEU A 9 -3.95 -14.18 17.68
N TYR A 10 -3.95 -15.06 18.68
CA TYR A 10 -3.33 -14.85 19.99
C TYR A 10 -3.85 -13.63 20.78
N CYS A 11 -5.10 -13.21 20.55
CA CYS A 11 -5.73 -12.14 21.33
C CYS A 11 -6.09 -12.63 22.75
N ILE A 12 -5.57 -11.93 23.77
CA ILE A 12 -5.88 -12.17 25.18
C ILE A 12 -6.31 -10.84 25.81
N PRO A 13 -7.59 -10.69 26.23
CA PRO A 13 -8.69 -11.65 26.08
C PRO A 13 -9.11 -11.88 24.61
N PRO A 14 -9.88 -12.95 24.30
CA PRO A 14 -10.42 -13.17 22.97
C PRO A 14 -11.25 -11.98 22.49
N LEU A 15 -11.14 -11.65 21.20
CA LEU A 15 -11.90 -10.56 20.60
C LEU A 15 -13.41 -10.89 20.54
N PRO A 16 -14.29 -9.86 20.63
CA PRO A 16 -15.72 -10.05 20.41
C PRO A 16 -16.00 -10.63 19.01
N ALA A 17 -17.05 -11.45 18.88
CA ALA A 17 -17.43 -12.05 17.58
C ALA A 17 -17.78 -11.02 16.48
N ILE A 18 -18.20 -9.82 16.88
CA ILE A 18 -18.51 -8.70 15.98
C ILE A 18 -17.31 -7.84 15.61
N TRP A 19 -16.14 -8.09 16.20
CA TRP A 19 -14.97 -7.26 15.97
C TRP A 19 -14.43 -7.47 14.55
N THR A 20 -14.14 -6.37 13.87
CA THR A 20 -13.50 -6.35 12.56
C THR A 20 -12.28 -5.46 12.60
N VAL A 21 -11.19 -5.91 11.99
CA VAL A 21 -9.97 -5.11 11.89
C VAL A 21 -10.22 -3.92 10.97
N PRO A 22 -9.82 -2.69 11.35
CA PRO A 22 -9.86 -1.55 10.46
C PRO A 22 -8.99 -1.80 9.22
N PRO A 23 -9.52 -1.71 7.98
CA PRO A 23 -8.77 -2.05 6.78
C PRO A 23 -7.46 -1.27 6.61
N ALA A 24 -7.44 0.00 7.04
CA ALA A 24 -6.24 0.82 7.00
C ALA A 24 -5.11 0.25 7.88
N LEU A 25 -5.45 -0.32 9.04
CA LEU A 25 -4.47 -0.92 9.95
C LEU A 25 -3.84 -2.16 9.31
N THR A 26 -4.67 -3.04 8.75
CA THR A 26 -4.20 -4.24 8.02
C THR A 26 -3.26 -3.86 6.87
N THR A 27 -3.66 -2.89 6.04
CA THR A 27 -2.83 -2.41 4.92
C THR A 27 -1.47 -1.88 5.38
N GLN A 28 -1.44 -1.07 6.44
CA GLN A 28 -0.20 -0.51 6.98
C GLN A 28 0.69 -1.59 7.59
N LEU A 29 0.15 -2.50 8.41
CA LEU A 29 0.93 -3.59 9.00
C LEU A 29 1.52 -4.50 7.92
N ASN A 30 0.73 -4.86 6.92
CA ASN A 30 1.18 -5.70 5.81
C ASN A 30 2.26 -5.01 4.94
N LEU A 31 2.15 -3.70 4.72
CA LEU A 31 3.20 -2.92 4.06
C LEU A 31 4.54 -3.07 4.78
N TRP A 32 4.57 -2.84 6.10
CA TRP A 32 5.80 -2.91 6.88
C TRP A 32 6.30 -4.35 7.09
N ALA A 33 5.39 -5.33 7.04
CA ALA A 33 5.71 -6.75 7.01
C ALA A 33 6.33 -7.20 5.67
N GLY A 34 6.27 -6.36 4.63
CA GLY A 34 6.82 -6.65 3.30
C GLY A 34 5.90 -7.50 2.43
N GLN A 35 4.58 -7.37 2.59
CA GLN A 35 3.61 -7.94 1.65
C GLN A 35 3.96 -7.55 0.22
N LEU A 36 3.77 -8.46 -0.74
CA LEU A 36 4.16 -8.25 -2.14
C LEU A 36 2.96 -8.19 -3.09
N TYR A 37 1.92 -8.95 -2.75
CA TYR A 37 0.66 -9.05 -3.48
C TYR A 37 -0.46 -8.55 -2.57
N LEU A 38 -1.18 -7.56 -3.07
CA LEU A 38 -2.33 -6.97 -2.41
C LEU A 38 -3.59 -7.79 -2.76
N PRO A 39 -4.55 -7.95 -1.83
CA PRO A 39 -5.67 -8.87 -1.98
C PRO A 39 -6.73 -8.41 -2.99
N ASN A 40 -6.85 -7.09 -3.22
CA ASN A 40 -7.81 -6.51 -4.16
C ASN A 40 -7.42 -5.07 -4.53
N TYR A 41 -8.07 -4.54 -5.56
CA TYR A 41 -7.88 -3.17 -6.05
C TYR A 41 -8.19 -2.11 -4.98
N GLU A 42 -9.20 -2.33 -4.12
CA GLU A 42 -9.54 -1.39 -3.05
C GLU A 42 -8.39 -1.21 -2.04
N THR A 43 -7.68 -2.29 -1.72
CA THR A 43 -6.50 -2.26 -0.84
C THR A 43 -5.35 -1.49 -1.49
N TYR A 44 -5.16 -1.65 -2.80
CA TYR A 44 -4.22 -0.86 -3.58
C TYR A 44 -4.56 0.64 -3.56
N ARG A 45 -5.82 1.01 -3.78
CA ARG A 45 -6.28 2.40 -3.73
C ARG A 45 -5.98 3.05 -2.38
N ARG A 46 -6.34 2.38 -1.28
CA ARG A 46 -6.06 2.83 0.09
C ARG A 46 -4.56 2.98 0.36
N LEU A 47 -3.75 2.06 -0.16
CA LEU A 47 -2.30 2.13 -0.01
C LEU A 47 -1.70 3.32 -0.77
N CYS A 48 -2.16 3.58 -1.99
CA CYS A 48 -1.76 4.77 -2.75
C CYS A 48 -2.14 6.07 -2.03
N GLU A 49 -3.36 6.15 -1.49
CA GLU A 49 -3.83 7.29 -0.66
C GLU A 49 -2.92 7.50 0.57
N PHE A 50 -2.61 6.43 1.31
CA PHE A 50 -1.73 6.49 2.48
C PHE A 50 -0.31 6.96 2.12
N LEU A 51 0.27 6.39 1.07
CA LEU A 51 1.63 6.69 0.63
C LEU A 51 1.75 8.02 -0.14
N GLY A 52 0.63 8.61 -0.55
CA GLY A 52 0.62 9.79 -1.42
C GLY A 52 1.15 9.47 -2.82
N ILE A 53 0.91 8.25 -3.31
CA ILE A 53 1.32 7.79 -4.64
C ILE A 53 0.13 7.93 -5.59
N ARG A 54 0.41 8.29 -6.85
CA ARG A 54 -0.60 8.41 -7.88
C ARG A 54 -1.37 7.10 -8.10
N SER A 55 -2.68 7.24 -8.17
CA SER A 55 -3.66 6.22 -8.50
C SER A 55 -4.50 6.67 -9.70
N LYS A 56 -5.51 5.87 -10.06
CA LYS A 56 -6.46 6.20 -11.14
C LYS A 56 -7.24 7.49 -10.83
N GLU A 57 -7.57 7.69 -9.56
CA GLU A 57 -8.32 8.84 -9.04
C GLU A 57 -7.50 10.15 -9.09
N THR A 58 -6.17 10.04 -8.92
CA THR A 58 -5.24 11.18 -8.91
C THR A 58 -4.43 11.27 -10.20
N ARG A 59 -4.91 10.69 -11.30
CA ARG A 59 -4.17 10.57 -12.56
C ARG A 59 -3.72 11.91 -13.16
N SER A 60 -4.47 12.98 -12.91
CA SER A 60 -4.17 14.34 -13.35
C SER A 60 -3.17 15.09 -12.46
N ALA A 61 -2.82 14.55 -11.28
CA ALA A 61 -1.91 15.21 -10.36
C ALA A 61 -0.46 15.21 -10.90
N VAL A 62 0.27 16.28 -10.57
CA VAL A 62 1.71 16.36 -10.83
C VAL A 62 2.44 15.41 -9.87
N THR A 63 3.27 14.54 -10.42
CA THR A 63 4.01 13.53 -9.65
C THR A 63 5.51 13.62 -9.86
N GLN A 64 6.28 13.18 -8.88
CA GLN A 64 7.68 12.86 -9.04
C GLN A 64 7.88 11.61 -9.94
N SER A 65 9.13 11.30 -10.28
CA SER A 65 9.48 10.19 -11.17
C SER A 65 9.10 8.80 -10.63
N ASP A 66 8.92 8.68 -9.32
CA ASP A 66 8.47 7.46 -8.62
C ASP A 66 6.95 7.40 -8.39
N GLY A 67 6.21 8.40 -8.89
CA GLY A 67 4.76 8.49 -8.75
C GLY A 67 4.28 9.19 -7.47
N PHE A 68 5.17 9.66 -6.58
CA PHE A 68 4.77 10.41 -5.39
C PHE A 68 4.22 11.80 -5.73
N ILE A 69 3.14 12.19 -5.07
CA ILE A 69 2.48 13.50 -5.18
C ILE A 69 2.89 14.34 -3.97
N LYS A 70 3.62 15.43 -4.21
CA LYS A 70 4.05 16.35 -3.15
C LYS A 70 2.84 16.97 -2.46
N PRO A 71 2.91 17.29 -1.15
CA PRO A 71 1.79 17.89 -0.42
C PRO A 71 1.12 19.09 -1.10
N VAL A 72 1.91 19.94 -1.78
CA VAL A 72 1.42 21.13 -2.50
C VAL A 72 0.59 20.78 -3.75
N ASP A 73 0.91 19.66 -4.40
CA ASP A 73 0.31 19.18 -5.64
C ASP A 73 -0.87 18.22 -5.40
N ARG A 74 -1.19 17.91 -4.12
CA ARG A 74 -2.26 16.98 -3.78
C ARG A 74 -3.64 17.57 -4.05
N PRO A 75 -4.50 16.85 -4.78
CA PRO A 75 -5.91 17.19 -4.91
C PRO A 75 -6.59 17.29 -3.54
N ILE A 76 -7.57 18.20 -3.43
CA ILE A 76 -8.19 18.58 -2.14
C ILE A 76 -8.85 17.38 -1.44
N ASP A 77 -9.47 16.51 -2.23
CA ASP A 77 -10.15 15.29 -1.83
C ASP A 77 -9.22 14.24 -1.20
N VAL A 78 -7.95 14.20 -1.61
CA VAL A 78 -6.99 13.19 -1.12
C VAL A 78 -5.86 13.74 -0.26
N ARG A 79 -5.77 15.07 -0.09
CA ARG A 79 -4.66 15.76 0.57
C ARG A 79 -4.39 15.24 2.00
N TYR A 80 -5.45 14.87 2.71
CA TYR A 80 -5.39 14.49 4.12
C TYR A 80 -5.05 13.02 4.38
N PHE A 81 -5.07 12.15 3.35
CA PHE A 81 -4.82 10.72 3.56
C PHE A 81 -3.34 10.36 3.71
N SER A 82 -2.44 11.20 3.18
CA SER A 82 -1.00 10.98 3.28
C SER A 82 -0.35 12.01 4.19
N SER A 83 0.37 11.55 5.22
CA SER A 83 1.17 12.41 6.10
C SER A 83 2.63 12.57 5.63
N PHE A 84 3.02 11.94 4.53
CA PHE A 84 4.39 12.01 4.02
C PHE A 84 4.68 13.37 3.39
N HIS A 85 5.76 14.05 3.78
CA HIS A 85 6.22 15.28 3.13
C HIS A 85 7.16 15.02 1.96
N GLU A 86 7.89 13.89 2.01
CA GLU A 86 8.80 13.41 0.99
C GLU A 86 8.42 11.98 0.57
N SER A 87 8.89 11.54 -0.59
CA SER A 87 8.53 10.23 -1.12
C SER A 87 8.99 9.09 -0.19
N PRO A 88 8.07 8.22 0.28
CA PRO A 88 8.43 7.03 1.04
C PRO A 88 8.96 5.89 0.16
N VAL A 89 8.88 6.02 -1.18
CA VAL A 89 9.18 4.95 -2.13
C VAL A 89 10.62 4.41 -2.00
N PRO A 90 11.68 5.23 -1.87
CA PRO A 90 13.04 4.72 -1.71
C PRO A 90 13.21 3.86 -0.46
N SER A 91 12.66 4.31 0.67
CA SER A 91 12.70 3.59 1.96
C SER A 91 11.93 2.27 1.89
N LEU A 92 10.77 2.25 1.24
CA LEU A 92 9.98 1.04 1.04
C LEU A 92 10.68 0.03 0.11
N LYS A 93 11.33 0.50 -0.96
CA LYS A 93 12.16 -0.36 -1.82
C LYS A 93 13.29 -1.01 -1.03
N ALA A 94 13.97 -0.24 -0.17
CA ALA A 94 15.04 -0.76 0.68
C ALA A 94 14.50 -1.81 1.68
N LEU A 95 13.39 -1.52 2.36
CA LEU A 95 12.76 -2.44 3.32
C LEU A 95 12.35 -3.77 2.67
N ILE A 96 11.65 -3.71 1.53
CA ILE A 96 11.22 -4.91 0.83
C ILE A 96 12.43 -5.68 0.28
N GLY A 97 13.45 -4.97 -0.23
CA GLY A 97 14.71 -5.58 -0.67
C GLY A 97 15.41 -6.37 0.44
N LEU A 98 15.49 -5.78 1.64
CA LEU A 98 16.03 -6.45 2.84
C LEU A 98 15.23 -7.70 3.21
N ARG A 99 13.89 -7.59 3.27
CA ARG A 99 13.00 -8.72 3.59
C ARG A 99 13.09 -9.84 2.56
N ARG A 100 13.33 -9.50 1.28
CA ARG A 100 13.49 -10.47 0.19
C ARG A 100 14.90 -10.99 -0.01
N LYS A 101 15.88 -10.54 0.80
CA LYS A 101 17.27 -11.02 0.74
C LYS A 101 17.87 -10.94 -0.67
N GLY A 102 17.57 -9.86 -1.39
CA GLY A 102 18.06 -9.65 -2.77
C GLY A 102 17.22 -10.30 -3.87
N MET A 103 16.17 -11.08 -3.55
CA MET A 103 15.25 -11.58 -4.58
C MET A 103 14.38 -10.46 -5.15
N SER A 104 14.27 -10.41 -6.49
CA SER A 104 13.43 -9.45 -7.19
C SER A 104 11.97 -9.51 -6.75
N PHE A 105 11.31 -8.35 -6.60
CA PHE A 105 9.87 -8.20 -6.40
C PHE A 105 9.19 -7.36 -7.48
N LEU A 106 9.91 -7.03 -8.55
CA LEU A 106 9.40 -6.19 -9.62
C LEU A 106 8.08 -6.67 -10.26
N PRO A 107 7.82 -7.99 -10.45
CA PRO A 107 6.57 -8.43 -11.06
C PRO A 107 5.35 -8.38 -10.13
N THR A 108 5.53 -8.13 -8.82
CA THR A 108 4.43 -8.15 -7.85
C THR A 108 3.66 -6.83 -7.84
N HIS A 109 2.50 -6.79 -7.18
CA HIS A 109 1.72 -5.55 -7.03
C HIS A 109 2.56 -4.44 -6.38
N MET A 110 3.30 -4.77 -5.31
CA MET A 110 4.22 -3.82 -4.68
C MET A 110 5.40 -3.41 -5.56
N GLY A 111 5.93 -4.32 -6.39
CA GLY A 111 6.98 -3.97 -7.35
C GLY A 111 6.52 -2.94 -8.36
N LYS A 112 5.35 -3.16 -8.97
CA LYS A 112 4.72 -2.23 -9.91
C LYS A 112 4.39 -0.89 -9.23
N LEU A 113 3.74 -0.91 -8.06
CA LEU A 113 3.40 0.30 -7.28
C LEU A 113 4.64 1.15 -6.96
N LEU A 114 5.71 0.52 -6.45
CA LEU A 114 6.94 1.24 -6.08
C LEU A 114 7.76 1.69 -7.30
N GLN A 115 7.44 1.22 -8.50
CA GLN A 115 7.96 1.76 -9.76
C GLN A 115 7.09 2.92 -10.30
N GLY A 116 6.07 3.37 -9.57
CA GLY A 116 5.14 4.40 -10.01
C GLY A 116 4.19 3.93 -11.11
N ARG A 117 4.05 2.61 -11.31
CA ARG A 117 3.10 2.04 -12.27
C ARG A 117 1.71 2.03 -11.66
N LEU A 118 0.73 2.42 -12.46
CA LEU A 118 -0.68 2.29 -12.11
C LEU A 118 -1.09 0.83 -12.26
N LEU A 119 -1.76 0.31 -11.24
CA LEU A 119 -2.51 -0.93 -11.32
C LEU A 119 -3.96 -0.62 -11.65
N ASP A 120 -4.62 -1.53 -12.35
CA ASP A 120 -6.05 -1.53 -12.58
C ASP A 120 -6.71 -2.77 -11.96
N GLU A 121 -8.02 -2.87 -12.06
CA GLU A 121 -8.81 -3.95 -11.49
C GLU A 121 -8.38 -5.34 -12.05
N SER A 122 -7.95 -5.41 -13.31
CA SER A 122 -7.53 -6.66 -13.95
C SER A 122 -6.18 -7.20 -13.45
N ASP A 123 -5.35 -6.35 -12.82
CA ASP A 123 -4.15 -6.81 -12.12
C ASP A 123 -4.49 -7.71 -10.90
N PHE A 124 -5.75 -7.70 -10.46
CA PHE A 124 -6.23 -8.45 -9.30
C PHE A 124 -7.17 -9.60 -9.66
N ASP A 125 -7.51 -9.74 -10.93
CA ASP A 125 -8.30 -10.85 -11.44
C ASP A 125 -7.38 -12.07 -11.61
N ALA A 126 -7.64 -13.10 -10.82
CA ALA A 126 -6.94 -14.39 -10.87
C ALA A 126 -7.78 -15.43 -11.62
#